data_AF-A0A7V8ZCM8-F1
#
_entry.id   AF-A0A7V8ZCM8-F1
#
_cell.length_a   1.000
_cell.length_b   1.000
_cell.length_c   1.000
_cell.angle_alpha   90.00
_cell.angle_beta   90.00
_cell.angle_gamma   90.00
#
_symmetry.space_group_name_H-M   'P 1'
#
loop_
_entity.id
_entity.type
_entity.pdbx_description
1 polymer ?
#
loop_
_entity_poly.entity_id
_entity_poly.type
_entity_poly.pdbx_seq_one_letter_code
_entity_poly.pdbx_strand_id
1 'polypeptide(L)' 'EYYGPDGFQEMRGHPKKVEAIPEAYDPETGRRLWEASEELTGVRYPL' A
#
# COMPACT_ATOMS: atom_id res chain seq x y z
N GLU A 1 4.93 -6.74 0.48
CA GLU A 1 6.33 -6.29 0.73
C GLU A 1 6.44 -4.85 0.26
N TYR A 2 7.24 -4.01 0.91
CA TYR A 2 7.38 -2.60 0.57
C TYR A 2 8.86 -2.28 0.34
N TYR A 3 9.16 -1.53 -0.71
CA TYR A 3 10.53 -1.23 -1.13
C TYR A 3 10.73 0.28 -1.22
N GLY A 4 11.75 0.76 -0.51
CA GLY A 4 12.17 2.16 -0.50
C GLY A 4 13.70 2.23 -0.60
N PRO A 5 14.26 3.41 -0.86
CA PRO A 5 15.70 3.55 -0.93
C PRO A 5 16.34 3.53 0.47
N ASP A 6 17.57 3.06 0.55
CA ASP A 6 18.29 2.80 1.81
C ASP A 6 18.98 4.02 2.46
N GLY A 7 18.85 5.23 1.89
CA GLY A 7 19.44 6.45 2.43
C GLY A 7 18.56 7.21 3.41
N PHE A 8 19.00 8.42 3.76
CA PHE A 8 18.36 9.25 4.79
C PHE A 8 16.87 9.46 4.51
N GLN A 9 16.03 9.09 5.49
CA GLN A 9 14.57 9.18 5.42
C GLN A 9 13.96 8.54 4.16
N GLU A 10 14.61 7.52 3.59
CA GLU A 10 14.12 6.88 2.38
C GLU A 10 13.99 7.86 1.18
N MET A 11 14.80 8.93 1.17
CA MET A 11 14.75 9.96 0.12
C MET A 11 15.67 9.68 -1.09
N ARG A 12 16.70 8.84 -0.92
CA ARG A 12 17.71 8.53 -1.94
C ARG A 12 18.47 7.26 -1.58
N GLY A 13 19.13 6.62 -2.53
CA GLY A 13 19.91 5.39 -2.29
C GLY A 13 19.48 4.24 -3.19
N HIS A 14 19.93 3.03 -2.87
CA HIS A 14 19.58 1.82 -3.62
C HIS A 14 18.28 1.20 -3.10
N PRO A 15 17.49 0.52 -3.95
CA PRO A 15 16.26 -0.15 -3.53
C PRO A 15 16.53 -1.22 -2.47
N LYS A 16 15.75 -1.19 -1.38
CA LYS A 16 15.78 -2.18 -0.30
C LYS A 16 14.36 -2.41 0.22
N LYS A 17 14.10 -3.57 0.81
CA LYS A 17 12.86 -3.80 1.56
C LYS A 17 12.84 -2.92 2.82
N VAL A 18 11.82 -2.08 2.95
CA VAL A 18 11.59 -1.20 4.10
C VAL A 18 10.18 -1.43 4.64
N GLU A 19 9.89 -0.91 5.83
CA GLU A 19 8.57 -1.03 6.44
C GLU A 19 7.69 0.14 6.00
N ALA A 20 6.48 -0.14 5.51
CA ALA A 20 5.47 0.89 5.34
C ALA A 20 4.99 1.41 6.71
N ILE A 21 4.26 2.53 6.69
CA ILE A 21 3.59 3.06 7.87
C ILE A 21 2.62 2.01 8.46
N PRO A 22 2.42 1.95 9.79
CA PRO A 22 1.57 0.93 10.43
C PRO A 22 0.16 0.84 9.85
N GLU A 23 -0.43 1.97 9.49
CA GLU A 23 -1.78 2.10 8.94
C GLU A 23 -1.92 1.41 7.57
N ALA A 24 -0.82 1.29 6.82
CA ALA A 24 -0.82 0.57 5.54
C ALA A 24 -1.06 -0.94 5.70
N TYR A 25 -0.89 -1.47 6.92
CA TYR A 25 -1.15 -2.88 7.23
C TYR A 25 -2.51 -3.12 7.88
N ASP A 26 -3.34 -2.08 8.05
CA ASP A 26 -4.68 -2.25 8.62
C ASP A 26 -5.62 -2.96 7.62
N PRO A 27 -6.08 -4.19 7.92
CA PRO A 27 -6.94 -4.94 7.01
C PRO A 27 -8.30 -4.28 6.79
N GLU A 28 -8.83 -3.55 7.77
CA GLU A 28 -10.13 -2.90 7.66
C GLU A 28 -10.06 -1.68 6.75
N THR A 29 -9.01 -0.87 6.87
CA THR A 29 -8.72 0.21 5.90
C THR A 29 -8.58 -0.34 4.48
N GLY A 30 -7.83 -1.43 4.30
CA GLY A 30 -7.68 -2.09 2.99
C GLY A 30 -9.02 -2.53 2.40
N ARG A 31 -9.87 -3.18 3.19
CA ARG A 31 -11.22 -3.62 2.79
C ARG A 31 -12.10 -2.45 2.35
N ARG A 32 -12.16 -1.39 3.16
CA ARG A 32 -12.97 -0.20 2.88
C ARG A 32 -12.52 0.53 1.62
N LEU A 33 -11.21 0.65 1.43
CA LEU A 33 -10.64 1.27 0.22
C LEU A 33 -11.00 0.46 -1.03
N TRP A 34 -10.92 -0.88 -0.95
CA TRP A 34 -11.28 -1.74 -2.06
C TRP A 34 -12.75 -1.60 -2.43
N GLU A 35 -13.65 -1.69 -1.46
CA GLU A 35 -15.09 -1.56 -1.67
C GLU A 35 -15.48 -0.22 -2.30
N ALA A 36 -14.93 0.88 -1.79
CA ALA A 36 -15.14 2.20 -2.38
C ALA A 36 -14.62 2.27 -3.83
N SER A 37 -13.48 1.63 -4.12
CA SER A 37 -12.90 1.61 -5.46
C SER A 37 -13.78 0.82 -6.43
N GLU A 38 -14.33 -0.33 -6.02
CA GLU A 38 -15.28 -1.10 -6.83
C GLU A 38 -16.58 -0.33 -7.07
N GLU A 39 -17.10 0.37 -6.06
CA GLU A 39 -18.30 1.21 -6.20
C GLU A 39 -18.08 2.37 -7.17
N LEU A 40 -16.97 3.10 -7.01
CA LEU A 40 -16.66 4.27 -7.83
C LEU A 40 -16.36 3.92 -9.29
N THR A 41 -15.79 2.75 -9.55
CA THR A 41 -15.38 2.34 -10.91
C THR A 41 -16.37 1.38 -11.57
N GLY A 42 -17.25 0.72 -10.80
CA GLY A 42 -18.10 -0.37 -11.28
C GLY A 42 -17.36 -1.65 -11.65
N VAL A 43 -16.04 -1.71 -11.44
CA VAL A 43 -15.21 -2.90 -11.69
C VAL A 43 -15.20 -3.76 -10.44
N ARG A 44 -15.49 -5.06 -10.59
CA ARG A 44 -15.43 -6.04 -9.50
C ARG A 44 -14.47 -7.16 -9.86
N TYR A 45 -13.67 -7.59 -8.89
CA TYR A 45 -12.78 -8.74 -9.08
C TYR A 45 -13.42 -9.99 -8.45
N PRO A 46 -13.63 -11.07 -9.22
CA PRO A 46 -14.03 -12.34 -8.65
C PRO A 46 -12.86 -12.95 -7.87
N LEU A 47 -13.18 -13.62 -6.75
CA LEU A 47 -12.24 -14.43 -5.98
C LEU A 47 -11.97 -15.79 -6.65
#